data_AF-A0A7S3WUU7-F1
#
_entry.id   AF-A0A7S3WUU7-F1
#
_cell.length_a   1.000
_cell.length_b   1.000
_cell.length_c   1.000
_cell.angle_alpha   90.00
_cell.angle_beta   90.00
_cell.angle_gamma   90.00
#
_symmetry.space_group_name_H-M   'P 1'
#
loop_
_entity.id
_entity.type
_entity.pdbx_description
1 polymer ?
#
loop_
_entity_poly.entity_id
_entity_poly.type
_entity_poly.pdbx_seq_one_letter_code
_entity_poly.pdbx_strand_id
1 'polypeptide(L)'
;SIDSEAVAQLRFQQVAAQYEMAKHAGIAPEIAELAEYHGLDERATRALDEEMKKRKESFDADMQALWVGLEGARNPSGLLMMKLKDMRMGQFKGMSALDRNVQEFAKRYRLDAQAAVKLGEVLDKRDDPDGDMKKIGKHLERSNKPSSLMMMLLRDLRDGKPVKDPEYAAAIGSRVHEKELAVDTTKKEKSRSRGRGQRVRSRSRDRRDGGGRGAEGGDRSRRDRSRSRRDRRRSRSRDRDRGDRDRERR
;
A
#
# COMPACT_ATOMS: atom_id res chain seq x y z
N SER A 1 23.80 -55.64 -18.01
CA SER A 1 22.73 -55.79 -17.02
C SER A 1 22.23 -54.41 -16.68
N ILE A 2 20.95 -54.13 -16.91
CA ILE A 2 20.34 -52.87 -16.46
C ILE A 2 20.42 -52.90 -14.94
N ASP A 3 21.07 -51.89 -14.36
CA ASP A 3 21.49 -51.87 -12.97
C ASP A 3 20.28 -52.09 -12.04
N SER A 4 20.38 -53.12 -11.20
CA SER A 4 19.36 -53.47 -10.20
C SER A 4 19.00 -52.29 -9.30
N GLU A 5 19.94 -51.37 -9.09
CA GLU A 5 19.72 -50.11 -8.37
C GLU A 5 18.76 -49.16 -9.10
N ALA A 6 18.86 -49.02 -10.42
CA ALA A 6 17.98 -48.14 -11.19
C ALA A 6 16.52 -48.60 -11.14
N VAL A 7 16.28 -49.92 -11.15
CA VAL A 7 14.93 -50.49 -11.00
C VAL A 7 14.39 -50.29 -9.59
N ALA A 8 15.22 -50.43 -8.55
CA ALA A 8 14.82 -50.16 -7.17
C ALA A 8 14.48 -48.68 -6.96
N GLN A 9 15.28 -47.78 -7.55
CA GLN A 9 15.09 -46.34 -7.46
C GLN A 9 13.80 -45.87 -8.18
N LEU A 10 13.52 -46.42 -9.37
CA LEU A 10 12.26 -46.20 -10.09
C LEU A 10 11.03 -46.69 -9.32
N ARG A 11 11.10 -47.87 -8.69
CA ARG A 11 10.00 -48.38 -7.86
C ARG A 11 9.77 -47.51 -6.63
N PHE A 12 10.84 -47.06 -5.97
CA PHE A 12 10.73 -46.16 -4.83
C PHE A 12 10.08 -44.83 -5.23
N GLN A 13 10.47 -44.26 -6.37
CA GLN A 13 9.85 -43.05 -6.91
C GLN A 13 8.36 -43.26 -7.25
N GLN A 14 8.00 -44.41 -7.85
CA GLN A 14 6.61 -44.73 -8.14
C GLN A 14 5.76 -44.88 -6.87
N VAL A 15 6.27 -45.57 -5.85
CA VAL A 15 5.57 -45.74 -4.57
C VAL A 15 5.44 -44.40 -3.84
N ALA A 16 6.48 -43.56 -3.86
CA ALA A 16 6.42 -42.21 -3.29
C ALA A 16 5.39 -41.34 -4.00
N ALA A 17 5.36 -41.35 -5.34
CA ALA A 17 4.37 -40.60 -6.12
C ALA A 17 2.94 -41.10 -5.87
N GLN A 18 2.73 -42.42 -5.77
CA GLN A 18 1.43 -43.00 -5.41
C GLN A 18 1.02 -42.61 -3.99
N TYR A 19 1.96 -42.55 -3.05
CA TYR A 19 1.68 -42.13 -1.68
C TYR A 19 1.26 -40.66 -1.62
N GLU A 20 1.95 -39.76 -2.33
CA GLU A 20 1.55 -38.35 -2.40
C GLU A 20 0.19 -38.18 -3.09
N MET A 21 -0.07 -38.90 -4.18
CA MET A 21 -1.40 -38.90 -4.82
C MET A 21 -2.51 -39.44 -3.90
N ALA A 22 -2.23 -40.50 -3.14
CA ALA A 22 -3.18 -41.09 -2.21
C ALA A 22 -3.44 -40.18 -0.99
N LYS A 23 -2.42 -39.47 -0.52
CA LYS A 23 -2.50 -38.53 0.60
C LYS A 23 -3.44 -37.35 0.31
N HIS A 24 -3.52 -36.94 -0.96
CA HIS A 24 -4.43 -35.89 -1.43
C HIS A 24 -5.71 -36.43 -2.09
N ALA A 25 -5.94 -37.75 -2.06
CA ALA A 25 -7.12 -38.34 -2.69
C ALA A 25 -8.41 -37.84 -2.01
N GLY A 26 -9.22 -37.10 -2.77
CA GLY A 26 -10.49 -36.55 -2.32
C GLY A 26 -10.42 -35.20 -1.59
N ILE A 27 -9.24 -34.58 -1.54
CA ILE A 27 -9.03 -33.23 -1.00
C ILE A 27 -9.00 -32.24 -2.17
N ALA A 28 -9.62 -31.06 -2.01
CA ALA A 28 -9.54 -30.00 -3.02
C ALA A 28 -8.08 -29.58 -3.28
N PRO A 29 -7.67 -29.35 -4.55
CA PRO A 29 -6.29 -29.06 -4.89
C PRO A 29 -5.75 -27.79 -4.19
N GLU A 30 -6.59 -26.78 -4.00
CA GLU A 30 -6.23 -25.53 -3.31
C GLU A 30 -5.93 -25.75 -1.82
N ILE A 31 -6.62 -26.72 -1.20
CA ILE A 31 -6.42 -27.11 0.21
C ILE A 31 -5.15 -27.95 0.35
N ALA A 32 -4.90 -28.84 -0.62
CA ALA A 32 -3.66 -29.61 -0.70
C ALA A 32 -2.44 -28.69 -0.81
N GLU A 33 -2.50 -27.69 -1.69
CA GLU A 33 -1.43 -26.70 -1.88
C GLU A 33 -1.19 -25.87 -0.61
N LEU A 34 -2.26 -25.36 0.04
CA LEU A 34 -2.15 -24.64 1.32
C LEU A 34 -1.48 -25.53 2.39
N ALA A 35 -1.86 -26.81 2.45
CA ALA A 35 -1.32 -27.75 3.41
C ALA A 35 0.15 -28.05 3.20
N GLU A 36 0.58 -28.24 1.95
CA GLU A 36 1.98 -28.45 1.64
C GLU A 36 2.80 -27.20 1.94
N TYR A 37 2.33 -26.03 1.50
CA TYR A 37 3.04 -24.76 1.67
C TYR A 37 3.27 -24.41 3.14
N HIS A 38 2.27 -24.61 4.00
CA HIS A 38 2.37 -24.29 5.43
C HIS A 38 2.80 -25.47 6.31
N GLY A 39 3.06 -26.65 5.71
CA GLY A 39 3.46 -27.86 6.45
C GLY A 39 2.37 -28.37 7.40
N LEU A 40 1.11 -28.33 6.97
CA LEU A 40 -0.03 -28.79 7.75
C LEU A 40 -0.06 -30.32 7.86
N ASP A 41 -0.46 -30.81 9.02
CA ASP A 41 -0.66 -32.23 9.28
C ASP A 41 -1.92 -32.74 8.57
N GLU A 42 -1.89 -34.01 8.17
CA GLU A 42 -2.97 -34.65 7.41
C GLU A 42 -4.34 -34.53 8.11
N ARG A 43 -4.35 -34.57 9.43
CA ARG A 43 -5.56 -34.40 10.24
C ARG A 43 -6.14 -32.99 10.08
N ALA A 44 -5.31 -31.94 10.14
CA ALA A 44 -5.77 -30.57 9.93
C ALA A 44 -6.24 -30.35 8.48
N THR A 45 -5.52 -30.90 7.50
CA THR A 45 -5.90 -30.80 6.08
C THR A 45 -7.26 -31.43 5.80
N ARG A 46 -7.51 -32.65 6.28
CA ARG A 46 -8.82 -33.30 6.14
C ARG A 46 -9.92 -32.54 6.88
N ALA A 47 -9.63 -32.00 8.07
CA ALA A 47 -10.60 -31.21 8.83
C ALA A 47 -10.96 -29.90 8.11
N LEU A 48 -10.01 -29.28 7.41
CA LEU A 48 -10.23 -28.10 6.57
C LEU A 48 -11.08 -28.45 5.35
N ASP A 49 -10.74 -29.51 4.63
CA ASP A 49 -11.50 -29.97 3.46
C ASP A 49 -12.98 -30.22 3.78
N GLU A 50 -13.26 -30.94 4.87
CA GLU A 50 -14.64 -31.20 5.31
C GLU A 50 -15.41 -29.94 5.71
N GLU A 51 -14.74 -28.92 6.26
CA GLU A 51 -15.40 -27.67 6.62
C GLU A 51 -15.65 -26.78 5.39
N MET A 52 -14.68 -26.74 4.46
CA MET A 52 -14.79 -25.97 3.22
C MET A 52 -15.83 -26.54 2.26
N LYS A 53 -16.06 -27.87 2.27
CA LYS A 53 -17.18 -28.50 1.53
C LYS A 53 -18.56 -27.98 1.95
N LYS A 54 -18.72 -27.52 3.18
CA LYS A 54 -19.98 -26.92 3.68
C LYS A 54 -20.12 -25.45 3.26
N ARG A 55 -18.98 -24.77 3.05
CA ARG A 55 -18.87 -23.33 2.77
C ARG A 55 -18.56 -23.04 1.30
N LYS A 56 -19.26 -23.71 0.38
CA LYS A 56 -18.99 -23.60 -1.07
C LYS A 56 -19.15 -22.17 -1.61
N GLU A 57 -20.06 -21.39 -1.05
CA GLU A 57 -20.33 -20.01 -1.49
C GLU A 57 -19.22 -19.02 -1.09
N SER A 58 -18.56 -19.25 0.05
CA SER A 58 -17.46 -18.40 0.56
C SER A 58 -16.08 -19.01 0.35
N PHE A 59 -15.98 -20.10 -0.43
CA PHE A 59 -14.77 -20.92 -0.53
C PHE A 59 -13.53 -20.10 -0.87
N ASP A 60 -13.57 -19.34 -1.97
CA ASP A 60 -12.40 -18.57 -2.45
C ASP A 60 -11.98 -17.50 -1.44
N ALA A 61 -12.95 -16.79 -0.85
CA ALA A 61 -12.69 -15.72 0.10
C ALA A 61 -12.17 -16.24 1.45
N ASP A 62 -12.67 -17.40 1.89
CA ASP A 62 -12.20 -18.08 3.09
C ASP A 62 -10.80 -18.66 2.86
N MET A 63 -10.52 -19.23 1.69
CA MET A 63 -9.19 -19.72 1.32
C MET A 63 -8.14 -18.60 1.28
N GLN A 64 -8.48 -17.45 0.67
CA GLN A 64 -7.57 -16.31 0.64
C GLN A 64 -7.30 -15.76 2.04
N ALA A 65 -8.33 -15.71 2.91
CA ALA A 65 -8.16 -15.31 4.30
C ALA A 65 -7.27 -16.29 5.08
N LEU A 66 -7.41 -17.60 4.84
CA LEU A 66 -6.56 -18.62 5.46
C LEU A 66 -5.11 -18.52 5.00
N TRP A 67 -4.86 -18.37 3.69
CA TRP A 67 -3.51 -18.15 3.14
C TRP A 67 -2.80 -16.99 3.85
N VAL A 68 -3.44 -15.83 3.87
CA VAL A 68 -2.88 -14.62 4.47
C VAL A 68 -2.79 -14.70 6.00
N GLY A 69 -3.72 -15.40 6.64
CA GLY A 69 -3.75 -15.59 8.09
C GLY A 69 -2.67 -16.54 8.59
N LEU A 70 -2.36 -17.59 7.82
CA LEU A 70 -1.32 -18.57 8.13
C LEU A 70 0.08 -18.07 7.75
N GLU A 71 0.18 -17.14 6.80
CA GLU A 71 1.44 -16.49 6.42
C GLU A 71 2.07 -15.74 7.61
N GLY A 72 3.20 -16.25 8.09
CA GLY A 72 3.93 -15.71 9.24
C GLY A 72 3.46 -16.21 10.61
N ALA A 73 2.56 -17.19 10.68
CA ALA A 73 2.18 -17.82 11.95
C ALA A 73 3.33 -18.71 12.49
N ARG A 74 3.62 -18.62 13.79
CA ARG A 74 4.64 -19.47 14.44
C ARG A 74 4.26 -20.96 14.46
N ASN A 75 2.96 -21.26 14.46
CA ASN A 75 2.42 -22.61 14.38
C ASN A 75 1.16 -22.60 13.48
N PRO A 76 1.33 -22.82 12.16
CA PRO A 76 0.23 -22.80 11.18
C PRO A 76 -0.88 -23.80 11.49
N SER A 77 -0.56 -25.07 11.80
CA SER A 77 -1.57 -26.08 12.14
C SER A 77 -2.42 -25.68 13.35
N GLY A 78 -1.77 -25.17 14.41
CA GLY A 78 -2.50 -24.71 15.60
C GLY A 78 -3.44 -23.54 15.30
N LEU A 79 -2.97 -22.56 14.52
CA LEU A 79 -3.79 -21.41 14.11
C LEU A 79 -4.94 -21.84 13.20
N LEU A 80 -4.70 -22.75 12.25
CA LEU A 80 -5.74 -23.31 11.40
C LEU A 80 -6.83 -23.99 12.22
N MET A 81 -6.48 -24.81 13.21
CA MET A 81 -7.47 -25.48 14.07
C MET A 81 -8.33 -24.47 14.84
N MET A 82 -7.78 -23.33 15.26
CA MET A 82 -8.57 -22.24 15.83
C MET A 82 -9.53 -21.64 14.79
N LYS A 83 -9.04 -21.36 13.57
CA LYS A 83 -9.90 -20.84 12.48
C LYS A 83 -11.00 -21.81 12.08
N LEU A 84 -10.73 -23.12 12.06
CA LEU A 84 -11.76 -24.15 11.83
C LEU A 84 -12.81 -24.16 12.94
N LYS A 85 -12.40 -23.93 14.19
CA LYS A 85 -13.35 -23.77 15.30
C LYS A 85 -14.24 -22.55 15.07
N ASP A 86 -13.66 -21.41 14.69
CA ASP A 86 -14.40 -20.19 14.38
C ASP A 86 -15.35 -20.39 13.19
N MET A 87 -14.95 -21.17 12.18
CA MET A 87 -15.78 -21.52 11.03
C MET A 87 -17.02 -22.32 11.45
N ARG A 88 -16.83 -23.32 12.30
CA ARG A 88 -17.92 -24.15 12.85
C ARG A 88 -18.88 -23.37 13.73
N MET A 89 -18.37 -22.37 14.44
CA MET A 89 -19.19 -21.45 15.25
C MET A 89 -19.85 -20.34 14.43
N GLY A 90 -19.58 -20.26 13.11
CA GLY A 90 -20.09 -19.19 12.25
C GLY A 90 -19.44 -17.82 12.51
N GLN A 91 -18.36 -17.78 13.30
CA GLN A 91 -17.64 -16.55 13.64
C GLN A 91 -16.54 -16.21 12.63
N PHE A 92 -16.11 -17.19 11.83
CA PHE A 92 -15.12 -16.93 10.78
C PHE A 92 -15.72 -16.11 9.65
N LYS A 93 -15.24 -14.88 9.54
CA LYS A 93 -15.49 -13.95 8.43
C LYS A 93 -14.30 -14.03 7.46
N GLY A 94 -14.50 -14.57 6.27
CA GLY A 94 -13.51 -14.53 5.19
C GLY A 94 -13.22 -13.10 4.73
N MET A 95 -12.32 -12.92 3.74
CA MET A 95 -11.95 -11.59 3.24
C MET A 95 -13.15 -10.80 2.68
N SER A 96 -14.16 -11.49 2.15
CA SER A 96 -15.38 -10.90 1.60
C SER A 96 -16.32 -10.33 2.67
N ALA A 97 -16.20 -10.77 3.91
CA ALA A 97 -17.01 -10.32 5.04
C ALA A 97 -16.33 -9.20 5.86
N LEU A 98 -15.18 -8.68 5.39
CA LEU A 98 -14.63 -7.44 5.93
C LEU A 98 -15.59 -6.29 5.67
N ASP A 99 -15.80 -5.45 6.67
CA ASP A 99 -16.64 -4.26 6.54
C ASP A 99 -16.21 -3.40 5.36
N ARG A 100 -17.19 -2.86 4.61
CA ARG A 100 -16.91 -1.96 3.48
C ARG A 100 -16.00 -0.80 3.89
N ASN A 101 -16.18 -0.29 5.10
CA ASN A 101 -15.36 0.77 5.66
C ASN A 101 -13.88 0.35 5.79
N VAL A 102 -13.61 -0.88 6.24
CA VAL A 102 -12.26 -1.43 6.38
C VAL A 102 -11.63 -1.66 5.00
N GLN A 103 -12.40 -2.14 4.03
CA GLN A 103 -11.92 -2.31 2.65
C GLN A 103 -11.58 -0.98 1.98
N GLU A 104 -12.43 0.03 2.13
CA GLU A 104 -12.16 1.38 1.63
C GLU A 104 -10.95 2.01 2.31
N PHE A 105 -10.80 1.79 3.63
CA PHE A 105 -9.65 2.24 4.40
C PHE A 105 -8.35 1.59 3.91
N ALA A 106 -8.35 0.26 3.72
CA ALA A 106 -7.21 -0.47 3.18
C ALA A 106 -6.83 0.03 1.78
N LYS A 107 -7.81 0.26 0.90
CA LYS A 107 -7.58 0.80 -0.44
C LYS A 107 -7.03 2.23 -0.40
N ARG A 108 -7.54 3.09 0.47
CA ARG A 108 -7.11 4.49 0.62
C ARG A 108 -5.66 4.60 1.06
N TYR A 109 -5.22 3.73 1.97
CA TYR A 109 -3.87 3.75 2.52
C TYR A 109 -2.92 2.72 1.88
N ARG A 110 -3.37 2.00 0.86
CA ARG A 110 -2.63 0.91 0.18
C ARG A 110 -2.08 -0.10 1.20
N LEU A 111 -2.93 -0.50 2.13
CA LEU A 111 -2.60 -1.57 3.07
C LEU A 111 -2.52 -2.89 2.31
N ASP A 112 -1.57 -3.71 2.71
CA ASP A 112 -1.48 -5.11 2.33
C ASP A 112 -2.69 -5.88 2.86
N ALA A 113 -3.00 -7.00 2.20
CA ALA A 113 -4.14 -7.82 2.55
C ALA A 113 -4.07 -8.34 4.00
N GLN A 114 -2.85 -8.62 4.49
CA GLN A 114 -2.65 -9.11 5.86
C GLN A 114 -2.98 -8.05 6.91
N ALA A 115 -2.51 -6.82 6.72
CA ALA A 115 -2.88 -5.72 7.61
C ALA A 115 -4.37 -5.40 7.57
N ALA A 116 -5.02 -5.50 6.40
CA ALA A 116 -6.46 -5.24 6.27
C ALA A 116 -7.31 -6.27 7.04
N VAL A 117 -6.98 -7.57 6.93
CA VAL A 117 -7.68 -8.63 7.67
C VAL A 117 -7.48 -8.44 9.18
N LYS A 118 -6.23 -8.23 9.62
CA LYS A 118 -5.92 -8.02 11.04
C LYS A 118 -6.59 -6.76 11.61
N LEU A 119 -6.75 -5.71 10.80
CA LEU A 119 -7.49 -4.53 11.20
C LEU A 119 -8.96 -4.86 11.48
N GLY A 120 -9.64 -5.57 10.57
CA GLY A 120 -11.03 -5.99 10.79
C GLY A 120 -11.20 -6.81 12.07
N GLU A 121 -10.34 -7.81 12.28
CA GLU A 121 -10.41 -8.67 13.48
C GLU A 121 -10.22 -7.91 14.80
N VAL A 122 -9.39 -6.87 14.80
CA VAL A 122 -9.12 -6.06 16.00
C VAL A 122 -10.25 -5.06 16.23
N LEU A 123 -10.77 -4.44 15.18
CA LEU A 123 -11.88 -3.48 15.27
C LEU A 123 -13.19 -4.15 15.72
N ASP A 124 -13.45 -5.40 15.31
CA ASP A 124 -14.63 -6.17 15.73
C ASP A 124 -14.72 -6.37 17.26
N LYS A 125 -13.60 -6.26 17.98
CA LYS A 125 -13.54 -6.43 19.44
C LYS A 125 -13.61 -5.11 20.22
N ARG A 126 -13.75 -3.98 19.54
CA ARG A 126 -13.68 -2.65 20.13
C ARG A 126 -15.07 -2.01 20.18
N ASP A 127 -15.27 -1.16 21.18
CA ASP A 127 -16.53 -0.44 21.36
C ASP A 127 -16.71 0.71 20.36
N ASP A 128 -15.61 1.30 19.87
CA ASP A 128 -15.60 2.43 18.92
C ASP A 128 -14.66 2.17 17.72
N PRO A 129 -15.06 1.32 16.76
CA PRO A 129 -14.23 0.99 15.60
C PRO A 129 -13.98 2.20 14.68
N ASP A 130 -14.98 3.07 14.52
CA ASP A 130 -14.89 4.25 13.65
C ASP A 130 -13.95 5.31 14.21
N GLY A 131 -13.96 5.54 15.53
CA GLY A 131 -13.05 6.46 16.20
C GLY A 131 -11.59 6.00 16.11
N ASP A 132 -11.34 4.71 16.33
CA ASP A 132 -10.00 4.14 16.21
C ASP A 132 -9.49 4.20 14.76
N MET A 133 -10.34 3.89 13.78
CA MET A 133 -9.98 3.98 12.36
C MET A 133 -9.61 5.41 11.93
N LYS A 134 -10.31 6.44 12.43
CA LYS A 134 -9.94 7.85 12.20
C LYS A 134 -8.57 8.19 12.78
N LYS A 135 -8.27 7.72 14.00
CA LYS A 135 -6.99 7.98 14.67
C LYS A 135 -5.85 7.27 13.93
N ILE A 136 -6.02 6.01 13.56
CA ILE A 136 -5.06 5.26 12.75
C ILE A 136 -4.83 5.97 11.42
N GLY A 137 -5.88 6.47 10.77
CA GLY A 137 -5.77 7.24 9.53
C GLY A 137 -4.80 8.43 9.65
N LYS A 138 -4.86 9.19 10.76
CA LYS A 138 -3.92 10.30 10.99
C LYS A 138 -2.46 9.85 11.07
N HIS A 139 -2.18 8.69 11.65
CA HIS A 139 -0.83 8.11 11.72
C HIS A 139 -0.33 7.69 10.34
N LEU A 140 -1.18 7.02 9.57
CA LEU A 140 -0.83 6.54 8.23
C LEU A 140 -0.58 7.68 7.25
N GLU A 141 -1.31 8.80 7.37
CA GLU A 141 -1.10 9.98 6.52
C GLU A 141 0.30 10.59 6.67
N ARG A 142 0.93 10.42 7.84
CA ARG A 142 2.28 10.92 8.15
C ARG A 142 3.38 9.91 7.84
N SER A 143 3.04 8.64 7.61
CA SER A 143 4.00 7.57 7.37
C SER A 143 4.20 7.31 5.87
N ASN A 144 5.40 6.90 5.50
CA ASN A 144 5.72 6.39 4.16
C ASN A 144 5.65 4.85 4.09
N LYS A 145 5.38 4.18 5.23
CA LYS A 145 5.22 2.73 5.35
C LYS A 145 3.94 2.42 6.14
N PRO A 146 2.77 2.57 5.51
CA PRO A 146 1.49 2.47 6.21
C PRO A 146 1.25 1.08 6.80
N SER A 147 1.56 0.00 6.06
CA SER A 147 1.43 -1.37 6.53
C SER A 147 2.23 -1.68 7.80
N SER A 148 3.52 -1.33 7.82
CA SER A 148 4.37 -1.61 9.00
C SER A 148 3.92 -0.82 10.23
N LEU A 149 3.55 0.45 10.06
CA LEU A 149 3.03 1.27 11.15
C LEU A 149 1.69 0.75 11.67
N MET A 150 0.80 0.35 10.75
CA MET A 150 -0.47 -0.29 11.10
C MET A 150 -0.23 -1.51 11.99
N MET A 151 0.70 -2.39 11.63
CA MET A 151 0.98 -3.61 12.39
C MET A 151 1.49 -3.34 13.82
N MET A 152 2.26 -2.26 14.02
CA MET A 152 2.64 -1.82 15.36
C MET A 152 1.43 -1.30 16.16
N LEU A 153 0.58 -0.49 15.52
CA LEU A 153 -0.63 0.04 16.16
C LEU A 153 -1.65 -1.05 16.49
N LEU A 154 -1.79 -2.06 15.62
CA LEU A 154 -2.68 -3.21 15.85
C LEU A 154 -2.25 -4.03 17.08
N ARG A 155 -0.95 -4.10 17.37
CA ARG A 155 -0.45 -4.74 18.59
C ARG A 155 -0.95 -3.99 19.84
N ASP A 156 -0.82 -2.67 19.87
CA ASP A 156 -1.29 -1.86 20.99
C ASP A 156 -2.82 -1.87 21.13
N LEU A 157 -3.54 -1.86 20.01
CA LEU A 157 -5.00 -2.00 19.99
C LEU A 157 -5.48 -3.34 20.52
N ARG A 158 -4.75 -4.42 20.23
CA ARG A 158 -5.05 -5.77 20.74
C ARG A 158 -4.85 -5.86 22.25
N ASP A 159 -3.88 -5.12 22.79
CA ASP A 159 -3.67 -4.99 24.24
C ASP A 159 -4.73 -4.08 24.90
N GLY A 160 -5.68 -3.54 24.14
CA GLY A 160 -6.75 -2.66 24.62
C GLY A 160 -6.30 -1.22 24.86
N LYS A 161 -5.07 -0.85 24.48
CA LYS A 161 -4.57 0.52 24.67
C LYS A 161 -5.25 1.46 23.66
N PRO A 162 -5.62 2.68 24.07
CA PRO A 162 -6.18 3.66 23.14
C PRO A 162 -5.11 4.10 22.13
N VAL A 163 -5.52 4.29 20.87
CA VAL A 163 -4.64 4.89 19.85
C VAL A 163 -4.34 6.33 20.27
N LYS A 164 -3.08 6.61 20.60
CA LYS A 164 -2.59 7.96 20.90
C LYS A 164 -2.61 8.81 19.63
N ASP A 165 -2.65 10.13 19.73
CA ASP A 165 -2.46 10.99 18.56
C ASP A 165 -1.01 10.94 18.05
N PRO A 166 -0.76 11.18 16.75
CA PRO A 166 0.59 11.15 16.19
C PRO A 166 1.47 12.28 16.74
N GLU A 167 2.46 11.91 17.54
CA GLU A 167 3.49 12.83 18.05
C GLU A 167 4.62 13.08 17.03
N TYR A 168 4.78 12.20 16.03
CA TYR A 168 5.88 12.28 15.07
C TYR A 168 5.63 13.29 13.95
N ALA A 169 6.71 13.98 13.54
CA ALA A 169 6.73 14.84 12.35
C ALA A 169 6.45 14.03 11.08
N ALA A 170 5.88 14.66 10.06
CA ALA A 170 5.57 14.01 8.80
C ALA A 170 6.84 13.44 8.16
N ALA A 171 6.84 12.14 7.85
CA ALA A 171 7.98 11.50 7.23
C ALA A 171 8.23 12.10 5.83
N ILE A 172 9.49 12.22 5.44
CA ILE A 172 9.89 12.68 4.11
C ILE A 172 9.29 11.73 3.07
N GLY A 173 8.48 12.29 2.16
CA GLY A 173 7.74 11.53 1.14
C GLY A 173 6.36 11.03 1.57
N SER A 174 5.89 11.37 2.78
CA SER A 174 4.49 11.16 3.16
C SER A 174 3.55 12.14 2.43
N ARG A 175 2.28 11.78 2.32
CA ARG A 175 1.25 12.64 1.70
C ARG A 175 1.14 14.01 2.38
N VAL A 176 1.29 14.06 3.70
CA VAL A 176 1.29 15.32 4.45
C VAL A 176 2.53 16.14 4.13
N HIS A 177 3.71 15.51 4.07
CA HIS A 177 4.96 16.19 3.72
C HIS A 177 4.94 16.76 2.29
N GLU A 178 4.38 16.03 1.31
CA GLU A 178 4.18 16.56 -0.05
C GLU A 178 3.25 17.78 -0.07
N LYS A 179 2.16 17.72 0.71
CA LYS A 179 1.21 18.84 0.83
C LYS A 179 1.85 20.05 1.51
N GLU A 180 2.63 19.86 2.56
CA GLU A 180 3.37 20.91 3.24
C GLU A 180 4.40 21.58 2.32
N LEU A 181 5.16 20.79 1.54
CA LEU A 181 6.07 21.29 0.51
C LEU A 181 5.36 22.08 -0.59
N ALA A 182 4.18 21.63 -1.04
CA ALA A 182 3.37 22.34 -2.04
C ALA A 182 2.86 23.69 -1.52
N VAL A 183 2.45 23.75 -0.25
CA VAL A 183 2.04 25.02 0.38
C VAL A 183 3.23 25.97 0.56
N ASP A 184 4.40 25.47 0.93
CA ASP A 184 5.57 26.31 1.13
C ASP A 184 6.14 26.86 -0.19
N THR A 185 6.12 26.06 -1.26
CA THR A 185 6.51 26.50 -2.62
C THR A 185 5.57 27.57 -3.17
N THR A 186 4.25 27.38 -3.06
CA THR A 186 3.27 28.39 -3.51
C THR A 186 3.36 29.70 -2.71
N LYS A 187 3.58 29.63 -1.39
CA LYS A 187 3.85 30.83 -0.56
C LYS A 187 5.12 31.56 -1.01
N LYS A 188 6.20 30.83 -1.31
CA LYS A 188 7.46 31.40 -1.82
C LYS A 188 7.32 32.00 -3.23
N GLU A 189 6.50 31.42 -4.10
CA GLU A 189 6.22 32.01 -5.42
C GLU A 189 5.38 33.28 -5.32
N LYS A 190 4.37 33.29 -4.44
CA LYS A 190 3.50 34.47 -4.21
C LYS A 190 4.26 35.64 -3.58
N SER A 191 5.28 35.38 -2.74
CA SER A 191 6.14 36.44 -2.21
C SER A 191 7.12 36.97 -3.25
N ARG A 192 7.64 36.12 -4.15
CA ARG A 192 8.52 36.55 -5.25
C ARG A 192 7.82 37.37 -6.33
N SER A 193 6.55 37.10 -6.62
CA SER A 193 5.78 37.87 -7.62
C SER A 193 5.35 39.25 -7.13
N ARG A 194 5.19 39.46 -5.82
CA ARG A 194 4.92 40.79 -5.23
C ARG A 194 6.14 41.70 -5.16
N GLY A 195 7.35 41.14 -5.14
CA GLY A 195 8.60 41.92 -5.07
C GLY A 195 9.09 42.52 -6.40
N ARG A 196 8.47 42.18 -7.55
CA ARG A 196 8.99 42.56 -8.88
C ARG A 196 8.14 43.60 -9.65
N GLY A 197 7.06 44.10 -9.04
CA GLY A 197 6.11 45.02 -9.69
C GLY A 197 6.21 46.49 -9.32
N GLN A 198 7.07 46.89 -8.36
CA GLN A 198 7.01 48.23 -7.76
C GLN A 198 8.28 49.07 -7.99
N ARG A 199 8.92 48.95 -9.17
CA ARG A 199 10.04 49.80 -9.56
C ARG A 199 9.82 50.48 -10.92
N VAL A 200 8.62 50.99 -11.17
CA VAL A 200 8.40 51.96 -12.26
C VAL A 200 7.26 52.91 -11.88
N ARG A 201 7.61 54.06 -11.30
CA ARG A 201 7.00 55.38 -11.56
C ARG A 201 7.66 56.46 -10.71
N SER A 202 8.95 56.68 -10.93
CA SER A 202 9.52 58.01 -10.68
C SER A 202 8.95 58.92 -11.76
N ARG A 203 7.97 59.72 -11.35
CA ARG A 203 7.39 60.85 -12.09
C ARG A 203 8.48 61.92 -12.25
N SER A 204 8.99 62.05 -13.47
CA SER A 204 9.64 63.27 -13.97
C SER A 204 8.91 63.56 -15.29
N ARG A 205 7.76 64.26 -15.27
CA ARG A 205 7.68 65.72 -15.46
C ARG A 205 8.91 66.24 -16.21
N ASP A 206 8.87 66.16 -17.53
CA ASP A 206 9.21 67.29 -18.40
C ASP A 206 8.98 67.00 -19.89
N ARG A 207 8.54 68.04 -20.60
CA ARG A 207 8.50 68.25 -22.07
C ARG A 207 7.21 67.88 -22.83
N ARG A 208 6.37 68.91 -22.95
CA ARG A 208 5.93 69.59 -24.20
C ARG A 208 5.90 68.75 -25.49
N ASP A 209 4.78 68.86 -26.21
CA ASP A 209 4.66 69.49 -27.54
C ASP A 209 3.87 68.67 -28.58
N GLY A 210 3.00 69.36 -29.34
CA GLY A 210 2.37 68.95 -30.61
C GLY A 210 1.40 67.77 -30.55
N GLY A 211 0.09 67.89 -30.79
CA GLY A 211 -0.51 68.51 -31.97
C GLY A 211 -0.68 67.47 -33.08
N GLY A 212 -1.92 67.10 -33.43
CA GLY A 212 -2.17 66.27 -34.62
C GLY A 212 -3.52 65.56 -34.66
N ARG A 213 -4.46 66.14 -35.41
CA ARG A 213 -5.77 65.59 -35.79
C ARG A 213 -5.64 64.65 -37.00
N GLY A 214 -6.66 63.82 -37.23
CA GLY A 214 -6.90 63.02 -38.45
C GLY A 214 -6.24 61.64 -38.37
N ALA A 215 -6.73 60.56 -38.96
CA ALA A 215 -7.80 60.28 -39.92
C ALA A 215 -7.95 58.72 -39.84
N GLU A 216 -9.16 58.17 -39.86
CA GLU A 216 -9.75 57.58 -41.06
C GLU A 216 -9.13 56.22 -41.47
N GLY A 217 -10.00 55.19 -41.53
CA GLY A 217 -9.93 54.07 -42.48
C GLY A 217 -8.78 53.07 -42.35
N GLY A 218 -9.09 51.80 -42.12
CA GLY A 218 -8.06 50.77 -42.25
C GLY A 218 -8.45 49.34 -41.90
N ASP A 219 -9.49 48.83 -42.54
CA ASP A 219 -9.67 47.38 -42.72
C ASP A 219 -8.43 46.78 -43.41
N ARG A 220 -7.82 45.74 -42.82
CA ARG A 220 -6.88 44.80 -43.48
C ARG A 220 -6.48 43.66 -42.53
N SER A 221 -7.24 42.58 -42.62
CA SER A 221 -6.78 41.22 -42.91
C SER A 221 -5.38 40.74 -42.47
N ARG A 222 -5.39 39.53 -41.89
CA ARG A 222 -4.44 38.42 -42.07
C ARG A 222 -2.94 38.75 -42.01
N ARG A 223 -2.29 38.32 -40.92
CA ARG A 223 -0.94 37.75 -41.07
C ARG A 223 -0.61 36.70 -40.01
N ASP A 224 -0.57 35.46 -40.46
CA ASP A 224 0.21 34.37 -39.89
C ASP A 224 1.57 34.86 -39.41
N ARG A 225 1.85 34.62 -38.13
CA ARG A 225 3.22 34.56 -37.61
C ARG A 225 3.35 33.38 -36.67
N SER A 226 3.48 32.23 -37.30
CA SER A 226 4.34 31.14 -36.83
C SER A 226 5.66 31.70 -36.29
N ARG A 227 5.81 31.68 -34.96
CA ARG A 227 7.12 31.79 -34.29
C ARG A 227 7.38 30.52 -33.52
N SER A 228 7.95 29.59 -34.26
CA SER A 228 8.92 28.63 -33.79
C SER A 228 10.03 29.32 -32.97
N ARG A 229 10.70 28.50 -32.15
CA ARG A 229 11.94 28.76 -31.39
C ARG A 229 11.75 29.36 -30.00
N ARG A 230 11.69 28.47 -29.00
CA ARG A 230 12.63 28.62 -27.89
C ARG A 230 13.01 27.29 -27.26
N ASP A 231 14.12 26.76 -27.74
CA ASP A 231 15.04 25.93 -27.00
C ASP A 231 15.15 26.40 -25.54
N ARG A 232 14.60 25.62 -24.62
CA ARG A 232 15.05 25.61 -23.22
C ARG A 232 15.77 24.30 -22.97
N ARG A 233 16.96 24.20 -23.58
CA ARG A 233 18.08 23.46 -23.00
C ARG A 233 18.34 24.05 -21.62
N ARG A 234 17.76 23.45 -20.57
CA ARG A 234 18.15 23.75 -19.19
C ARG A 234 18.98 22.59 -18.66
N SER A 235 20.26 22.74 -18.98
CA SER A 235 21.44 22.25 -18.28
C SER A 235 21.16 21.44 -17.02
N ARG A 236 21.38 20.13 -17.15
CA ARG A 236 21.83 19.25 -16.07
C ARG A 236 23.18 19.77 -15.58
N SER A 237 23.19 20.58 -14.52
CA SER A 237 24.38 20.76 -13.68
C SER A 237 24.27 19.79 -12.52
N ARG A 238 24.85 18.61 -12.75
CA ARG A 238 25.27 17.66 -11.73
C ARG A 238 26.51 18.25 -11.08
N ASP A 239 26.32 18.97 -9.98
CA ASP A 239 27.39 19.32 -9.06
C ASP A 239 26.85 19.18 -7.65
N ARG A 240 27.13 18.02 -7.05
CA ARG A 240 27.30 17.84 -5.61
C ARG A 240 27.98 16.50 -5.36
N ASP A 241 29.24 16.51 -5.76
CA ASP A 241 30.37 16.15 -4.90
C ASP A 241 29.98 16.07 -3.42
N ARG A 242 29.86 14.84 -2.91
CA ARG A 242 29.98 14.50 -1.50
C ARG A 242 30.77 13.21 -1.42
N GLY A 243 32.07 13.38 -1.63
CA GLY A 243 33.07 12.40 -1.29
C GLY A 243 33.03 12.06 0.20
N ASP A 244 33.25 10.78 0.42
CA ASP A 244 33.69 10.14 1.64
C ASP A 244 34.63 10.99 2.49
N ARG A 245 34.43 10.93 3.81
CA ARG A 245 35.54 10.83 4.74
C ARG A 245 35.14 10.00 5.93
N ASP A 246 35.64 8.78 5.88
CA ASP A 246 35.93 7.85 6.96
C ASP A 246 36.08 8.53 8.32
N ARG A 247 35.30 7.99 9.26
CA ARG A 247 35.45 8.25 10.69
C ARG A 247 35.65 6.93 11.40
N GLU A 248 36.76 6.26 11.10
CA GLU A 248 37.38 5.35 12.05
C GLU A 248 37.97 6.19 13.19
N ARG A 249 37.30 6.16 14.34
CA ARG A 249 37.91 6.46 15.63
C ARG A 249 37.22 5.65 16.73
N ARG A 250 38.01 4.68 17.23
CA ARG A 250 37.95 4.00 18.53
C ARG A 250 36.92 2.89 18.70
#